data_AF-A0A933YXA6-F1
#
_entry.id   AF-A0A933YXA6-F1
#
_cell.length_a   1.000
_cell.length_b   1.000
_cell.length_c   1.000
_cell.angle_alpha   90.00
_cell.angle_beta   90.00
_cell.angle_gamma   90.00
#
_symmetry.space_group_name_H-M   'P 1'
#
loop_
_entity.id
_entity.type
_entity.pdbx_description
1 polymer ?
#
loop_
_entity_poly.entity_id
_entity_poly.type
_entity_poly.pdbx_seq_one_letter_code
_entity_poly.pdbx_strand_id
1 'polypeptide(L)'
;TSDVSWTSSIPVSYTCRTWGFHTLYAYAKDAAGNVSAAKTATVRVGPVDGIIVPGPGKTGPALSDALKALNFALGLEIPTAADILNGDVAPLVNGVPHPDGKIDLGDVIVILRKVVGL
;
A
#
# COMPACT_ATOMS: atom_id res chain seq x y z
N THR A 1 -15.65 -15.37 -31.90
CA THR A 1 -14.51 -14.44 -31.74
C THR A 1 -14.28 -14.27 -30.26
N SER A 2 -13.17 -14.77 -29.71
CA SER A 2 -12.81 -14.53 -28.30
C SER A 2 -12.41 -13.06 -28.18
N ASP A 3 -13.32 -12.22 -27.70
CA ASP A 3 -13.01 -10.84 -27.35
C ASP A 3 -11.96 -10.87 -26.23
N VAL A 4 -10.75 -10.40 -26.53
CA VAL A 4 -9.60 -10.36 -25.60
C VAL A 4 -9.88 -9.53 -24.34
N SER A 5 -10.97 -8.75 -24.36
CA SER A 5 -11.44 -7.93 -23.24
C SER A 5 -12.28 -8.71 -22.22
N TRP A 6 -12.62 -9.98 -22.50
CA TRP A 6 -13.39 -10.85 -21.61
C TRP A 6 -12.67 -12.16 -21.35
N THR A 7 -12.50 -12.50 -20.07
CA THR A 7 -11.93 -13.78 -19.65
C THR A 7 -13.05 -14.72 -19.23
N SER A 8 -12.97 -16.00 -19.63
CA SER A 8 -13.92 -17.03 -19.17
C SER A 8 -13.63 -17.50 -17.74
N SER A 9 -12.40 -17.31 -17.26
CA SER A 9 -12.00 -17.51 -15.87
C SER A 9 -12.12 -16.20 -15.08
N ILE A 10 -12.64 -16.26 -13.85
CA ILE A 10 -12.73 -15.11 -12.95
C ILE A 10 -11.31 -14.63 -12.58
N PRO A 11 -10.94 -13.37 -12.86
CA PRO A 11 -9.67 -12.81 -12.39
C PRO A 11 -9.64 -12.74 -10.87
N VAL A 12 -8.58 -13.28 -10.25
CA VAL A 12 -8.39 -13.28 -8.78
C VAL A 12 -7.46 -12.18 -8.29
N SER A 13 -6.71 -11.55 -9.21
CA SER A 13 -5.73 -10.50 -8.90
C SER A 13 -5.60 -9.48 -10.03
N TYR A 14 -5.26 -8.25 -9.67
CA TYR A 14 -4.90 -7.18 -10.61
C TYR A 14 -3.74 -6.38 -10.04
N THR A 15 -2.74 -6.08 -10.87
CA THR A 15 -1.57 -5.29 -10.46
C THR A 15 -1.66 -3.87 -11.01
N CYS A 16 -1.77 -2.90 -10.11
CA CYS A 16 -1.66 -1.49 -10.44
C CYS A 16 -0.21 -1.13 -10.81
N ARG A 17 -0.02 -0.40 -11.91
CA ARG A 17 1.31 -0.02 -12.41
C ARG A 17 1.79 1.33 -11.92
N THR A 18 0.90 2.14 -11.36
CA THR A 18 1.22 3.48 -10.85
C THR A 18 0.77 3.60 -9.40
N TRP A 19 1.42 4.50 -8.67
CA TRP A 19 0.93 4.93 -7.37
C TRP A 19 -0.30 5.83 -7.52
N GLY A 20 -1.08 5.95 -6.45
CA GLY A 20 -2.28 6.75 -6.37
C GLY A 20 -3.53 5.95 -6.04
N PHE A 21 -4.67 6.63 -6.11
CA PHE A 21 -5.98 5.99 -5.97
C PHE A 21 -6.37 5.33 -7.29
N HIS A 22 -6.75 4.06 -7.20
CA HIS A 22 -7.27 3.26 -8.31
C HIS A 22 -8.66 2.78 -7.95
N THR A 23 -9.60 2.93 -8.88
CA THR A 23 -10.92 2.30 -8.77
C THR A 23 -10.96 1.15 -9.76
N LEU A 24 -11.04 -0.08 -9.25
CA LEU A 24 -11.25 -1.28 -10.05
C LEU A 24 -12.73 -1.44 -10.36
N TYR A 25 -13.03 -1.85 -11.58
CA TYR A 25 -14.38 -2.12 -12.06
C TYR A 25 -14.45 -3.58 -12.54
N ALA A 26 -15.39 -4.34 -12.02
CA ALA A 26 -15.64 -5.72 -12.42
C ALA A 26 -17.03 -5.85 -13.07
N TYR A 27 -17.09 -6.60 -14.17
CA TYR A 27 -18.29 -6.89 -14.93
C TYR A 27 -18.39 -8.40 -15.18
N ALA A 28 -19.62 -8.93 -15.26
CA ALA A 28 -19.88 -10.30 -15.69
C ALA A 28 -20.71 -10.27 -16.98
N LYS A 29 -20.45 -11.21 -17.89
CA LYS A 29 -21.22 -11.41 -19.12
C LYS A 29 -21.77 -12.85 -19.16
N ASP A 30 -23.05 -13.01 -19.45
CA ASP A 30 -23.68 -14.33 -19.62
C ASP A 30 -23.54 -14.88 -21.04
N ALA A 31 -24.02 -16.11 -21.28
CA ALA A 31 -23.95 -16.76 -22.59
C ALA A 31 -24.86 -16.11 -23.66
N ALA A 32 -25.89 -15.35 -23.23
CA ALA A 32 -26.76 -14.59 -24.13
C ALA A 32 -26.16 -13.22 -24.51
N GLY A 33 -25.02 -12.84 -23.90
CA GLY A 33 -24.32 -11.59 -24.15
C GLY A 33 -24.72 -10.43 -23.23
N ASN A 34 -25.57 -10.66 -22.22
CA ASN A 34 -25.96 -9.62 -21.27
C ASN A 34 -24.81 -9.31 -20.31
N VAL A 35 -24.58 -8.02 -20.02
CA VAL A 35 -23.52 -7.55 -19.13
C VAL A 35 -24.12 -6.98 -17.84
N SER A 36 -23.54 -7.35 -16.69
CA SER A 36 -23.96 -6.85 -15.38
C SER A 36 -23.66 -5.35 -15.20
N ALA A 37 -24.29 -4.73 -14.19
CA ALA A 37 -23.77 -3.48 -13.64
C ALA A 37 -22.34 -3.69 -13.10
N ALA A 38 -21.54 -2.63 -13.11
CA ALA A 38 -20.18 -2.67 -12.58
C ALA A 38 -20.21 -2.85 -11.06
N LYS A 39 -19.37 -3.75 -10.53
CA LYS A 39 -19.00 -3.74 -9.11
C LYS A 39 -17.65 -3.04 -8.97
N THR A 40 -17.52 -2.14 -8.00
CA THR A 40 -16.33 -1.31 -7.85
C THR A 40 -15.64 -1.49 -6.50
N ALA A 41 -14.33 -1.24 -6.48
CA ALA A 41 -13.53 -1.11 -5.27
C ALA A 41 -12.44 -0.06 -5.49
N THR A 42 -12.27 0.85 -4.53
CA THR A 42 -11.17 1.83 -4.55
C THR A 42 -10.04 1.38 -3.64
N VAL A 43 -8.82 1.41 -4.15
CA VAL A 43 -7.59 1.09 -3.41
C VAL A 43 -6.58 2.21 -3.60
N ARG A 44 -5.84 2.54 -2.54
CA ARG A 44 -4.67 3.42 -2.64
C ARG A 44 -3.42 2.55 -2.75
N VAL A 45 -2.64 2.76 -3.79
CA VAL A 45 -1.35 2.10 -4.01
C VAL A 45 -0.25 3.14 -3.80
N GLY A 46 0.74 2.84 -2.98
CA GLY A 46 1.79 3.79 -2.61
C GLY A 46 3.11 3.11 -2.25
N PRO A 47 4.17 3.90 -2.07
CA PRO A 47 5.48 3.38 -1.66
C PRO A 47 5.47 2.99 -0.18
N VAL A 48 6.16 1.90 0.15
CA VAL A 48 6.50 1.47 1.53
C VAL A 48 7.91 1.97 1.89
N ASP A 49 8.11 3.27 1.76
CA ASP A 49 9.44 3.91 1.84
C ASP A 49 9.87 4.27 3.26
N GLY A 50 8.93 4.37 4.20
CA GLY A 50 9.17 4.80 5.58
C GLY A 50 9.01 6.31 5.77
N ILE A 51 8.53 7.06 4.77
CA ILE A 51 8.30 8.50 4.86
C ILE A 51 6.88 8.74 5.40
N ILE A 52 6.80 8.99 6.71
CA ILE A 52 5.55 9.24 7.42
C ILE A 52 5.27 10.75 7.53
N VAL A 53 6.33 11.54 7.70
CA VAL A 53 6.30 13.01 7.74
C VAL A 53 6.79 13.52 6.38
N PRO A 54 5.89 13.78 5.41
CA PRO A 54 6.31 14.26 4.09
C PRO A 54 6.90 15.68 4.18
N GLY A 55 7.86 15.98 3.30
CA GLY A 55 8.48 17.30 3.19
C GLY A 55 8.99 17.55 1.77
N PRO A 56 9.14 18.82 1.35
CA PRO A 56 9.63 19.14 0.01
C PRO A 56 11.00 18.51 -0.27
N GLY A 57 11.12 17.78 -1.38
CA GLY A 57 12.39 17.16 -1.80
C GLY A 57 12.85 15.97 -0.96
N LYS A 58 12.03 15.47 -0.04
CA LYS A 58 12.38 14.30 0.78
C LYS A 58 12.35 13.02 -0.07
N THR A 59 13.48 12.33 -0.16
CA THR A 59 13.67 11.11 -0.98
C THR A 59 13.85 9.83 -0.15
N GLY A 60 13.89 9.95 1.17
CA GLY A 60 14.01 8.83 2.10
C GLY A 60 13.56 9.20 3.51
N PRO A 61 13.44 8.20 4.41
CA PRO A 61 13.08 8.45 5.79
C PRO A 61 14.15 9.27 6.52
N ALA A 62 13.71 10.00 7.54
CA ALA A 62 14.49 10.83 8.45
C ALA A 62 14.11 10.50 9.90
N LEU A 63 14.88 11.03 10.86
CA LEU A 63 14.58 10.86 12.29
C LEU A 63 13.17 11.34 12.68
N SER A 64 12.61 12.31 11.97
CA SER A 64 11.23 12.75 12.19
C SER A 64 10.19 11.69 11.84
N ASP A 65 10.45 10.82 10.86
CA ASP A 65 9.57 9.68 10.57
C ASP A 65 9.69 8.62 11.65
N ALA A 66 10.92 8.33 12.10
CA ALA A 66 11.15 7.37 13.18
C ALA A 66 10.48 7.82 14.48
N LEU A 67 10.55 9.12 14.80
CA LEU A 67 9.87 9.70 15.95
C LEU A 67 8.34 9.57 15.83
N LYS A 68 7.79 9.85 14.65
CA LYS A 68 6.35 9.72 14.40
C LYS A 68 5.88 8.25 14.46
N ALA A 69 6.66 7.33 13.89
CA ALA A 69 6.43 5.90 14.02
C ALA A 69 6.47 5.45 15.49
N LEU A 70 7.39 5.99 16.29
CA LEU A 70 7.46 5.67 17.72
C LEU A 70 6.22 6.18 18.47
N ASN A 71 5.73 7.38 18.15
CA ASN A 71 4.47 7.89 18.72
C ASN A 71 3.29 6.96 18.39
N PHE A 72 3.22 6.43 17.17
CA PHE A 72 2.22 5.45 16.77
C PHE A 72 2.38 4.12 17.53
N ALA A 73 3.60 3.58 17.60
CA ALA A 73 3.89 2.32 18.28
C ALA A 73 3.58 2.39 19.79
N LEU A 74 3.75 3.57 20.40
CA LEU A 74 3.41 3.83 21.80
C LEU A 74 1.91 4.16 22.02
N GLY A 75 1.11 4.25 20.95
CA GLY A 75 -0.30 4.61 21.02
C GLY A 75 -0.56 6.07 21.43
N LEU A 76 0.44 6.94 21.33
CA LEU A 76 0.33 8.38 21.61
C LEU A 76 -0.39 9.11 20.46
N GLU A 77 -0.30 8.56 19.25
CA GLU A 77 -0.99 9.03 18.05
C GLU A 77 -1.65 7.85 17.34
N ILE A 78 -2.73 8.12 16.58
CA ILE A 78 -3.42 7.11 15.77
C ILE A 78 -2.98 7.28 14.31
N PRO A 79 -2.40 6.24 13.68
CA PRO A 79 -2.02 6.29 12.26
C PRO A 79 -3.21 6.53 11.33
N THR A 80 -3.05 7.43 10.36
CA THR A 80 -3.98 7.50 9.23
C THR A 80 -3.69 6.38 8.23
N ALA A 81 -4.60 6.12 7.29
CA ALA A 81 -4.35 5.16 6.21
C ALA A 81 -3.16 5.54 5.32
N ALA A 82 -2.85 6.84 5.22
CA ALA A 82 -1.66 7.31 4.50
C ALA A 82 -0.39 7.03 5.31
N ASP A 83 -0.44 7.23 6.64
CA ASP A 83 0.68 6.88 7.51
C ASP A 83 0.97 5.38 7.42
N ILE A 84 -0.04 4.51 7.55
CA ILE A 84 0.12 3.05 7.43
C ILE A 84 0.73 2.69 6.07
N LEU A 85 0.20 3.25 4.97
CA LEU A 85 0.70 2.87 3.63
C LEU A 85 2.19 3.16 3.43
N ASN A 86 2.72 4.24 4.02
CA ASN A 86 4.12 4.61 3.85
C ASN A 86 5.02 4.10 5.01
N GLY A 87 4.48 4.03 6.22
CA GLY A 87 5.20 3.80 7.47
C GLY A 87 5.24 2.34 7.94
N ASP A 88 4.34 1.49 7.44
CA ASP A 88 4.33 0.04 7.68
C ASP A 88 5.38 -0.60 6.75
N VAL A 89 6.62 -0.62 7.24
CA VAL A 89 7.82 -1.09 6.54
C VAL A 89 8.39 -2.37 7.14
N ALA A 90 7.72 -2.93 8.15
CA ALA A 90 8.02 -4.17 8.84
C ALA A 90 6.79 -5.10 8.83
N PRO A 91 6.94 -6.40 9.13
CA PRO A 91 8.20 -7.15 9.18
C PRO A 91 8.95 -7.16 7.85
N LEU A 92 10.26 -7.38 7.90
CA LEU A 92 11.08 -7.60 6.71
C LEU A 92 11.19 -9.10 6.41
N VAL A 93 10.86 -9.50 5.19
CA VAL A 93 11.09 -10.85 4.67
C VAL A 93 12.14 -10.76 3.56
N ASN A 94 13.32 -11.35 3.76
CA ASN A 94 14.45 -11.25 2.85
C ASN A 94 14.84 -9.80 2.48
N GLY A 95 14.73 -8.88 3.45
CA GLY A 95 15.04 -7.46 3.27
C GLY A 95 13.96 -6.63 2.59
N VAL A 96 12.83 -7.26 2.19
CA VAL A 96 11.69 -6.58 1.59
C VAL A 96 10.61 -6.36 2.66
N PRO A 97 10.03 -5.15 2.76
CA PRO A 97 8.87 -4.90 3.61
C PRO A 97 7.70 -5.84 3.29
N HIS A 98 7.09 -6.40 4.33
CA HIS A 98 5.86 -7.15 4.27
C HIS A 98 4.82 -6.51 5.22
N PRO A 99 4.17 -5.41 4.77
CA PRO A 99 3.28 -4.63 5.62
C PRO A 99 2.18 -5.48 6.27
N ASP A 100 1.96 -5.31 7.56
CA ASP A 100 0.98 -6.11 8.34
C ASP A 100 -0.28 -5.32 8.76
N GLY A 101 -0.37 -4.07 8.35
CA GLY A 101 -1.45 -3.13 8.62
C GLY A 101 -1.25 -2.32 9.90
N LYS A 102 -0.09 -2.41 10.56
CA LYS A 102 0.21 -1.68 11.78
C LYS A 102 1.51 -0.89 11.63
N ILE A 103 1.65 0.14 12.46
CA ILE A 103 2.95 0.80 12.67
C ILE A 103 3.35 0.50 14.10
N ASP A 104 4.34 -0.38 14.27
CA ASP A 104 4.85 -0.83 15.56
C ASP A 104 6.37 -0.62 15.70
N LEU A 105 6.97 -1.18 16.76
CA LEU A 105 8.40 -1.01 17.02
C LEU A 105 9.29 -1.64 15.94
N GLY A 106 8.79 -2.65 15.21
CA GLY A 106 9.47 -3.21 14.05
C GLY A 106 9.66 -2.14 12.96
N ASP A 107 8.63 -1.38 12.66
CA ASP A 107 8.69 -0.28 11.70
C ASP A 107 9.66 0.81 12.13
N VAL A 108 9.62 1.19 13.41
CA VAL A 108 10.55 2.18 13.99
C VAL A 108 12.00 1.77 13.73
N ILE A 109 12.34 0.50 13.99
CA ILE A 109 13.70 -0.01 13.78
C ILE A 109 14.06 -0.01 12.30
N VAL A 110 13.17 -0.42 11.41
CA VAL A 110 13.42 -0.42 9.96
C VAL A 110 13.62 1.01 9.43
N ILE A 111 12.81 1.97 9.89
CA ILE A 111 12.95 3.39 9.55
C ILE A 111 14.30 3.91 10.06
N LEU A 112 14.66 3.65 11.31
CA LEU A 112 15.96 4.05 11.88
C LEU A 112 17.14 3.47 11.09
N ARG A 113 17.07 2.20 10.69
CA ARG A 113 18.08 1.56 9.84
C ARG A 113 18.24 2.28 8.51
N LYS A 114 17.15 2.56 7.81
CA LYS A 114 17.18 3.33 6.57
C LYS A 114 17.76 4.74 6.77
N VAL A 115 17.45 5.41 7.89
CA VAL A 115 17.99 6.74 8.25
C VAL A 115 19.52 6.71 8.40
N VAL A 116 20.08 5.61 8.93
CA VAL A 116 21.53 5.45 9.10
C VAL A 116 22.22 4.73 7.93
N GLY A 117 21.49 4.41 6.86
CA GLY A 117 22.04 3.76 5.66
C GLY A 117 22.23 2.24 5.76
N LEU A 118 21.40 1.54 6.55
CA LEU A 118 21.42 0.10 6.83
C LEU A 118 20.15 -0.67 6.39
#